data_AF-A0A7W0HUP6-F1
#
_entry.id   AF-A0A7W0HUP6-F1
#
_cell.length_a   1.000
_cell.length_b   1.000
_cell.length_c   1.000
_cell.angle_alpha   90.00
_cell.angle_beta   90.00
_cell.angle_gamma   90.00
#
_symmetry.space_group_name_H-M   'P 1'
#
loop_
_entity.id
_entity.type
_entity.pdbx_description
1 polymer ?
#
loop_
_entity_poly.entity_id
_entity_poly.type
_entity_poly.pdbx_seq_one_letter_code
_entity_poly.pdbx_strand_id
1 'polypeptide(L)'
;MRVKPLIAVVPLAAGLLVAASASPPAAAAAAPPKIPAGTAAGYVLFDRQAGKIIAFRNVHRKFRSASLSKILIAIDFLERTPKVTQADAGLLRVMLRSSDDSAATTFWNRGGKGKIVERMVRKLRLADTTPPPATKPGFWGYVTLSAHDLVLTYRYLLDTARPEVRDLILGHLRRATKCGTDGFDQSFGIPAAVPRPWAVKQGWSGFGTVPAVKCTTTATNRTSRTSTASTTSRTGTTSRTGTTSRTSAMSTMSAMSTMSAMSAMSATSGRAAWRALSGGQMAAQPSTITAVATTTGVPDLGRPVLHTSGLVGPKERYILVLLTAHPAGGRWNDSVKRTNRITAGIYKAAM
;
A
#
# COMPACT_ATOMS: atom_id res chain seq x y z
N MET A 1 -6.97 -44.36 -87.21
CA MET A 1 -8.11 -43.91 -86.39
C MET A 1 -7.82 -44.29 -84.95
N ARG A 2 -7.59 -43.32 -84.06
CA ARG A 2 -7.34 -43.55 -82.63
C ARG A 2 -8.21 -42.59 -81.84
N VAL A 3 -9.13 -43.17 -81.07
CA VAL A 3 -10.12 -42.50 -80.23
C VAL A 3 -9.42 -42.00 -78.96
N LYS A 4 -9.63 -40.74 -78.57
CA LYS A 4 -9.19 -40.18 -77.28
C LYS A 4 -10.17 -40.60 -76.18
N PRO A 5 -9.74 -41.03 -74.98
CA PRO A 5 -10.64 -41.19 -73.86
C PRO A 5 -10.85 -39.85 -73.13
N LEU A 6 -12.09 -39.61 -72.72
CA LEU A 6 -12.49 -38.55 -71.80
C LEU A 6 -12.14 -38.95 -70.37
N ILE A 7 -11.40 -38.10 -69.66
CA ILE A 7 -11.21 -38.22 -68.21
C ILE A 7 -12.28 -37.34 -67.54
N ALA A 8 -13.16 -37.98 -66.77
CA ALA A 8 -14.14 -37.32 -65.93
C ALA A 8 -13.46 -36.77 -64.66
N VAL A 9 -13.65 -35.47 -64.39
CA VAL A 9 -13.22 -34.83 -63.14
C VAL A 9 -14.39 -34.88 -62.16
N VAL A 10 -14.22 -35.60 -61.05
CA VAL A 10 -15.15 -35.58 -59.91
C VAL A 10 -14.70 -34.49 -58.94
N PRO A 11 -15.55 -33.54 -58.52
CA PRO A 11 -15.15 -32.55 -57.52
C PRO A 11 -15.22 -33.18 -56.13
N LEU A 12 -14.10 -33.15 -55.38
CA LEU A 12 -14.11 -33.42 -53.95
C LEU A 12 -14.72 -32.20 -53.24
N ALA A 13 -15.91 -32.36 -52.65
CA ALA A 13 -16.45 -31.42 -51.69
C ALA A 13 -15.75 -31.62 -50.34
N ALA A 14 -14.83 -30.71 -49.98
CA ALA A 14 -14.24 -30.65 -48.65
C ALA A 14 -15.26 -30.05 -47.67
N GLY A 15 -15.90 -30.88 -46.86
CA GLY A 15 -16.74 -30.43 -45.75
C GLY A 15 -15.88 -29.84 -44.63
N LEU A 16 -16.01 -28.52 -44.40
CA LEU A 16 -15.47 -27.88 -43.19
C LEU A 16 -16.31 -28.30 -41.98
N LEU A 17 -15.77 -29.19 -41.14
CA LEU A 17 -16.27 -29.42 -39.79
C LEU A 17 -15.88 -28.21 -38.93
N VAL A 18 -16.82 -27.29 -38.71
CA VAL A 18 -16.70 -26.25 -37.68
C VAL A 18 -16.91 -26.92 -36.33
N ALA A 19 -15.82 -27.33 -35.68
CA ALA A 19 -15.86 -27.70 -34.28
C ALA A 19 -16.20 -26.44 -33.46
N ALA A 20 -17.43 -26.37 -32.96
CA ALA A 20 -17.81 -25.36 -31.98
C ALA A 20 -16.98 -25.57 -30.72
N SER A 21 -15.92 -24.79 -30.54
CA SER A 21 -15.14 -24.75 -29.31
C SER A 21 -16.05 -24.18 -28.21
N ALA A 22 -16.61 -25.05 -27.38
CA ALA A 22 -17.28 -24.65 -26.16
C ALA A 22 -16.27 -23.90 -25.28
N SER A 23 -16.50 -22.60 -25.09
CA SER A 23 -15.72 -21.81 -24.15
C SER A 23 -15.83 -22.46 -22.76
N PRO A 24 -14.70 -22.68 -22.05
CA PRO A 24 -14.77 -23.19 -20.69
C PRO A 24 -15.65 -22.25 -19.84
N PRO A 25 -16.42 -22.79 -18.88
CA PRO A 25 -17.26 -21.97 -18.01
C PRO A 25 -16.37 -20.93 -17.32
N ALA A 26 -16.76 -19.65 -17.42
CA ALA A 26 -16.08 -18.57 -16.74
C ALA A 26 -16.00 -18.92 -15.25
N ALA A 27 -14.79 -19.10 -14.73
CA ALA A 27 -14.57 -19.34 -13.31
C ALA A 27 -15.31 -18.24 -12.53
N ALA A 28 -16.20 -18.64 -11.60
CA ALA A 28 -16.95 -17.70 -10.80
C ALA A 28 -15.99 -16.73 -10.11
N ALA A 29 -16.16 -15.42 -10.34
CA ALA A 29 -15.29 -14.41 -9.77
C ALA A 29 -15.29 -14.55 -8.23
N ALA A 30 -14.09 -14.60 -7.64
CA ALA A 30 -13.97 -14.71 -6.19
C ALA A 30 -14.72 -13.57 -5.49
N ALA A 31 -15.49 -13.91 -4.45
CA ALA A 31 -16.21 -12.91 -3.67
C ALA A 31 -15.23 -11.88 -3.08
N PRO A 32 -15.57 -10.57 -3.08
CA PRO A 32 -14.70 -9.56 -2.52
C PRO A 32 -14.47 -9.79 -1.02
N PRO A 33 -13.27 -9.46 -0.49
CA PRO A 33 -12.98 -9.60 0.93
C PRO A 33 -13.96 -8.78 1.78
N LYS A 34 -14.47 -9.40 2.86
CA LYS A 34 -15.26 -8.69 3.88
C LYS A 34 -14.37 -7.68 4.61
N ILE A 35 -14.80 -6.42 4.64
CA ILE A 35 -14.14 -5.37 5.42
C ILE A 35 -14.74 -5.35 6.83
N PRO A 36 -13.94 -5.58 7.90
CA PRO A 36 -14.43 -5.52 9.27
C PRO A 36 -15.00 -4.14 9.63
N ALA A 37 -16.07 -4.11 10.44
CA ALA A 37 -16.71 -2.87 10.89
C ALA A 37 -15.69 -1.92 11.56
N GLY A 38 -15.82 -0.62 11.27
CA GLY A 38 -14.90 0.42 11.74
C GLY A 38 -13.54 0.47 11.03
N THR A 39 -13.27 -0.43 10.08
CA THR A 39 -12.06 -0.39 9.24
C THR A 39 -12.38 0.27 7.90
N ALA A 40 -11.63 1.32 7.57
CA ALA A 40 -11.61 1.84 6.20
C ALA A 40 -10.55 1.08 5.40
N ALA A 41 -10.86 0.74 4.15
CA ALA A 41 -9.92 0.06 3.26
C ALA A 41 -9.98 0.61 1.84
N GLY A 42 -8.81 0.72 1.21
CA GLY A 42 -8.63 0.87 -0.23
C GLY A 42 -7.63 -0.18 -0.71
N TYR A 43 -7.94 -0.91 -1.77
CA TYR A 43 -7.05 -1.96 -2.26
C TYR A 43 -7.14 -2.14 -3.77
N VAL A 44 -6.06 -2.68 -4.34
CA VAL A 44 -5.95 -3.12 -5.73
C VAL A 44 -5.15 -4.43 -5.77
N LEU A 45 -5.62 -5.37 -6.58
CA LEU A 45 -4.85 -6.50 -7.10
C LEU A 45 -4.78 -6.34 -8.62
N PHE A 46 -3.58 -6.03 -9.12
CA PHE A 46 -3.32 -5.84 -10.54
C PHE A 46 -2.57 -7.05 -11.10
N ASP A 47 -3.13 -7.69 -12.11
CA ASP A 47 -2.49 -8.78 -12.86
C ASP A 47 -1.62 -8.18 -13.97
N ARG A 48 -0.30 -8.30 -13.82
CA ARG A 48 0.67 -7.75 -14.77
C ARG A 48 0.66 -8.45 -16.11
N GLN A 49 0.36 -9.75 -16.13
CA GLN A 49 0.33 -10.53 -17.35
C GLN A 49 -0.90 -10.19 -18.19
N ALA A 50 -2.05 -10.02 -17.54
CA ALA A 50 -3.28 -9.63 -18.19
C ALA A 50 -3.43 -8.10 -18.38
N GLY A 51 -2.55 -7.31 -17.76
CA GLY A 51 -2.59 -5.85 -17.83
C GLY A 51 -3.85 -5.22 -17.19
N LYS A 52 -4.51 -5.92 -16.26
CA LYS A 52 -5.81 -5.50 -15.70
C LYS A 52 -5.90 -5.64 -14.20
N ILE A 53 -6.77 -4.82 -13.60
CA ILE A 53 -7.15 -4.95 -12.19
C ILE A 53 -8.16 -6.09 -12.07
N ILE A 54 -7.91 -7.04 -11.17
CA ILE A 54 -8.77 -8.22 -10.95
C ILE A 54 -9.50 -8.20 -9.59
N ALA A 55 -9.06 -7.36 -8.65
CA ALA A 55 -9.82 -7.05 -7.44
C ALA A 55 -9.53 -5.63 -7.00
N PHE A 56 -10.56 -4.87 -6.59
CA PHE A 56 -10.38 -3.51 -6.14
C PHE A 56 -11.48 -3.01 -5.19
N ARG A 57 -11.16 -1.96 -4.45
CA ARG A 57 -12.12 -1.16 -3.67
C ARG A 57 -11.49 0.19 -3.38
N ASN A 58 -12.28 1.27 -3.52
CA ASN A 58 -11.88 2.62 -3.11
C ASN A 58 -10.46 3.01 -3.57
N VAL A 59 -10.14 2.77 -4.84
CA VAL A 59 -8.74 2.80 -5.33
C VAL A 59 -8.09 4.18 -5.23
N HIS A 60 -8.89 5.24 -5.34
CA HIS A 60 -8.48 6.64 -5.19
C HIS A 60 -8.66 7.19 -3.77
N ARG A 61 -9.13 6.37 -2.82
CA ARG A 61 -9.24 6.81 -1.43
C ARG A 61 -7.83 7.07 -0.90
N LYS A 62 -7.68 8.27 -0.34
CA LYS A 62 -6.43 8.78 0.20
C LYS A 62 -6.19 8.27 1.62
N PHE A 63 -4.95 7.88 1.91
CA PHE A 63 -4.49 7.45 3.23
C PHE A 63 -3.15 8.11 3.54
N ARG A 64 -2.86 8.31 4.83
CA ARG A 64 -1.49 8.52 5.31
C ARG A 64 -0.63 7.33 4.91
N SER A 65 0.47 7.58 4.19
CA SER A 65 1.35 6.55 3.62
C SER A 65 2.11 5.71 4.64
N ALA A 66 2.47 6.31 5.78
CA ALA A 66 3.46 5.75 6.69
C ALA A 66 4.73 5.33 5.92
N SER A 67 5.32 4.18 6.24
CA SER A 67 6.57 3.71 5.62
C SER A 67 6.48 3.31 4.15
N LEU A 68 5.31 3.38 3.51
CA LEU A 68 5.21 3.14 2.06
C LEU A 68 5.83 4.28 1.24
N SER A 69 5.87 5.51 1.77
CA SER A 69 6.53 6.64 1.09
C SER A 69 8.04 6.47 0.93
N LYS A 70 8.67 5.57 1.72
CA LYS A 70 10.09 5.20 1.57
C LYS A 70 10.42 4.63 0.19
N ILE A 71 9.46 4.06 -0.54
CA ILE A 71 9.65 3.65 -1.94
C ILE A 71 9.84 4.88 -2.83
N LEU A 72 9.00 5.91 -2.69
CA LEU A 72 9.11 7.17 -3.44
C LEU A 72 10.41 7.91 -3.12
N ILE A 73 10.84 7.90 -1.85
CA ILE A 73 12.13 8.45 -1.42
C ILE A 73 13.29 7.74 -2.10
N ALA A 74 13.27 6.40 -2.16
CA ALA A 74 14.30 5.62 -2.82
C ALA A 74 14.35 5.87 -4.33
N ILE A 75 13.19 5.89 -5.01
CA ILE A 75 13.11 6.20 -6.44
C ILE A 75 13.71 7.60 -6.70
N ASP A 76 13.27 8.62 -5.97
CA ASP A 76 13.76 9.98 -6.17
C ASP A 76 15.28 10.12 -5.99
N PHE A 77 15.85 9.46 -4.98
CA PHE A 77 17.29 9.48 -4.75
C PHE A 77 18.04 8.80 -5.91
N LEU A 78 17.66 7.57 -6.26
CA LEU A 78 18.36 6.76 -7.26
C LEU A 78 18.21 7.32 -8.68
N GLU A 79 17.07 7.90 -9.00
CA GLU A 79 16.84 8.52 -10.30
C GLU A 79 17.74 9.75 -10.53
N ARG A 80 18.13 10.45 -9.46
CA ARG A 80 18.99 11.64 -9.50
C ARG A 80 20.46 11.36 -9.22
N THR A 81 20.81 10.14 -8.81
CA THR A 81 22.15 9.81 -8.34
C THR A 81 22.79 8.77 -9.27
N PRO A 82 23.77 9.16 -10.11
CA PRO A 82 24.38 8.25 -11.07
C PRO A 82 25.25 7.16 -10.40
N LYS A 83 25.82 7.45 -9.23
CA LYS A 83 26.65 6.50 -8.47
C LYS A 83 26.25 6.49 -6.99
N VAL A 84 25.71 5.36 -6.53
CA VAL A 84 25.33 5.16 -5.13
C VAL A 84 26.58 4.85 -4.30
N THR A 85 26.84 5.66 -3.28
CA THR A 85 27.95 5.42 -2.35
C THR A 85 27.67 4.20 -1.47
N GLN A 86 28.71 3.59 -0.89
CA GLN A 86 28.53 2.48 0.06
C GLN A 86 27.70 2.89 1.28
N ALA A 87 27.88 4.12 1.77
CA ALA A 87 27.10 4.67 2.88
C ALA A 87 25.61 4.77 2.52
N ASP A 88 25.28 5.32 1.36
CA ASP A 88 23.90 5.42 0.90
C ASP A 88 23.28 4.06 0.60
N ALA A 89 24.05 3.11 0.06
CA ALA A 89 23.61 1.73 -0.10
C ALA A 89 23.27 1.08 1.26
N GLY A 90 24.05 1.38 2.30
CA GLY A 90 23.78 0.98 3.69
C GLY A 90 22.44 1.54 4.20
N LEU A 91 22.18 2.82 3.97
CA LEU A 91 20.93 3.48 4.35
C LEU A 91 19.72 2.92 3.58
N LEU A 92 19.83 2.77 2.25
CA LEU A 92 18.78 2.17 1.41
C LEU A 92 18.45 0.75 1.87
N ARG A 93 19.46 -0.04 2.25
CA ARG A 93 19.27 -1.41 2.74
C ARG A 93 18.38 -1.47 3.96
N VAL A 94 18.68 -0.69 5.01
CA VAL A 94 17.91 -0.72 6.26
C VAL A 94 16.54 -0.03 6.11
N MET A 95 16.48 1.05 5.32
CA MET A 95 15.23 1.76 5.03
C MET A 95 14.22 0.86 4.30
N LEU A 96 14.66 0.07 3.32
CA LEU A 96 13.77 -0.75 2.50
C LEU A 96 13.48 -2.11 3.13
N ARG A 97 14.44 -2.73 3.83
CA ARG A 97 14.25 -4.06 4.44
C ARG A 97 13.58 -3.99 5.82
N SER A 98 14.13 -3.18 6.72
CA SER A 98 13.72 -3.07 8.13
C SER A 98 12.94 -1.80 8.42
N SER A 99 12.57 -1.03 7.38
CA SER A 99 11.76 0.17 7.50
C SER A 99 12.39 1.28 8.37
N ASP A 100 13.71 1.38 8.40
CA ASP A 100 14.45 2.33 9.23
C ASP A 100 14.03 3.79 9.01
N ASP A 101 13.67 4.48 10.09
CA ASP A 101 13.17 5.86 10.08
C ASP A 101 14.28 6.90 10.00
N SER A 102 15.45 6.62 10.59
CA SER A 102 16.61 7.51 10.53
C SER A 102 17.14 7.58 9.11
N ALA A 103 17.29 6.45 8.43
CA ALA A 103 17.70 6.37 7.03
C ALA A 103 16.70 7.09 6.10
N ALA A 104 15.39 6.90 6.31
CA ALA A 104 14.38 7.64 5.55
C ALA A 104 14.46 9.14 5.80
N THR A 105 14.67 9.57 7.04
CA THR A 105 14.82 10.97 7.41
C THR A 105 16.07 11.59 6.76
N THR A 106 17.18 10.85 6.68
CA THR A 106 18.38 11.28 5.97
C THR A 106 18.10 11.57 4.50
N PHE A 107 17.49 10.63 3.77
CA PHE A 107 17.13 10.85 2.36
C PHE A 107 16.05 11.92 2.18
N TRP A 108 15.06 11.96 3.08
CA TRP A 108 14.00 12.98 3.07
C TRP A 108 14.56 14.39 3.15
N ASN A 109 15.47 14.63 4.10
CA ASN A 109 16.11 15.93 4.29
C ASN A 109 16.99 16.28 3.09
N ARG A 110 17.87 15.37 2.64
CA ARG A 110 18.77 15.58 1.49
C ARG A 110 18.01 15.84 0.18
N GLY A 111 16.85 15.21 0.00
CA GLY A 111 16.01 15.37 -1.19
C GLY A 111 15.09 16.59 -1.18
N GLY A 112 15.12 17.44 -0.15
CA GLY A 112 14.27 18.63 -0.07
C GLY A 112 12.84 18.35 0.37
N LYS A 113 12.63 17.30 1.18
CA LYS A 113 11.36 16.98 1.85
C LYS A 113 10.21 16.83 0.85
N GLY A 114 9.17 17.66 0.96
CA GLY A 114 8.00 17.65 0.06
C GLY A 114 8.36 17.72 -1.43
N LYS A 115 9.52 18.30 -1.78
CA LYS A 115 10.01 18.33 -3.18
C LYS A 115 10.26 16.94 -3.76
N ILE A 116 10.58 15.94 -2.94
CA ILE A 116 10.64 14.52 -3.36
C ILE A 116 9.29 14.10 -3.92
N VAL A 117 8.22 14.40 -3.19
CA VAL A 117 6.86 14.00 -3.55
C VAL A 117 6.40 14.73 -4.82
N GLU A 118 6.66 16.03 -4.93
CA GLU A 118 6.34 16.79 -6.13
C GLU A 118 7.01 16.22 -7.39
N ARG A 119 8.29 15.82 -7.30
CA ARG A 119 9.01 15.19 -8.41
C ARG A 119 8.44 13.82 -8.75
N MET A 120 8.13 12.99 -7.75
CA MET A 120 7.55 11.66 -7.96
C MET A 120 6.12 11.73 -8.51
N VAL A 121 5.30 12.67 -8.04
CA VAL A 121 3.95 12.92 -8.59
C VAL A 121 4.02 13.20 -10.08
N ARG A 122 4.92 14.09 -10.52
CA ARG A 122 5.12 14.37 -11.95
C ARG A 122 5.66 13.16 -12.71
N LYS A 123 6.72 12.52 -12.20
CA LYS A 123 7.42 11.44 -12.89
C LYS A 123 6.58 10.16 -13.04
N LEU A 124 5.81 9.82 -12.01
CA LEU A 124 5.00 8.59 -11.95
C LEU A 124 3.52 8.84 -12.29
N ARG A 125 3.12 10.10 -12.53
CA ARG A 125 1.74 10.53 -12.82
C ARG A 125 0.76 10.15 -11.71
N LEU A 126 1.15 10.42 -10.46
CA LEU A 126 0.37 10.06 -9.27
C LEU A 126 -0.73 11.10 -9.03
N ALA A 127 -2.00 10.69 -9.06
CA ALA A 127 -3.13 11.63 -9.03
C ALA A 127 -3.59 11.98 -7.60
N ASP A 128 -3.36 11.09 -6.65
CA ASP A 128 -3.85 11.19 -5.28
C ASP A 128 -2.76 11.50 -4.27
N THR A 129 -1.50 11.39 -4.69
CA THR A 129 -0.33 11.53 -3.84
C THR A 129 0.02 12.99 -3.61
N THR A 130 0.16 13.40 -2.35
CA THR A 130 0.51 14.78 -1.99
C THR A 130 1.59 14.83 -0.91
N PRO A 131 2.39 15.90 -0.85
CA PRO A 131 3.29 16.16 0.27
C PRO A 131 2.54 16.16 1.62
N PRO A 132 3.26 15.99 2.74
CA PRO A 132 2.67 16.20 4.07
C PRO A 132 2.21 17.65 4.24
N PRO A 133 1.37 17.96 5.26
CA PRO A 133 0.90 19.32 5.51
C PRO A 133 2.09 20.26 5.72
N ALA A 134 1.95 21.51 5.29
CA ALA A 134 3.02 22.52 5.42
C ALA A 134 3.45 22.74 6.89
N THR A 135 2.58 22.47 7.85
CA THR A 135 2.85 22.52 9.31
C THR A 135 3.66 21.32 9.82
N LYS A 136 3.87 20.29 9.01
CA LYS A 136 4.58 19.04 9.36
C LYS A 136 5.54 18.60 8.23
N PRO A 137 6.43 19.47 7.73
CA PRO A 137 7.23 19.18 6.52
C PRO A 137 8.30 18.09 6.75
N GLY A 138 8.67 17.82 8.00
CA GLY A 138 9.60 16.75 8.37
C GLY A 138 8.96 15.35 8.43
N PHE A 139 7.64 15.25 8.38
CA PHE A 139 6.92 13.98 8.57
C PHE A 139 6.73 13.26 7.24
N TRP A 140 7.76 12.61 6.71
CA TRP A 140 7.67 11.83 5.46
C TRP A 140 6.58 10.74 5.50
N GLY A 141 6.25 10.22 6.68
CA GLY A 141 5.17 9.24 6.84
C GLY A 141 3.77 9.85 6.66
N TYR A 142 3.67 11.18 6.59
CA TYR A 142 2.44 11.93 6.37
C TYR A 142 2.23 12.23 4.88
N VAL A 143 3.06 11.73 3.97
CA VAL A 143 2.71 11.73 2.54
C VAL A 143 1.35 11.05 2.38
N THR A 144 0.44 11.68 1.64
CA THR A 144 -0.84 11.08 1.28
C THR A 144 -0.63 10.22 0.04
N LEU A 145 -1.29 9.07 -0.05
CA LEU A 145 -1.30 8.22 -1.26
C LEU A 145 -2.61 7.44 -1.39
N SER A 146 -2.83 6.83 -2.55
CA SER A 146 -3.95 5.92 -2.82
C SER A 146 -3.45 4.55 -3.28
N ALA A 147 -4.36 3.56 -3.33
CA ALA A 147 -4.01 2.23 -3.80
C ALA A 147 -3.67 2.24 -5.30
N HIS A 148 -4.37 3.08 -6.07
CA HIS A 148 -4.08 3.34 -7.48
C HIS A 148 -2.65 3.85 -7.69
N ASP A 149 -2.25 4.89 -6.95
CA ASP A 149 -0.92 5.49 -7.08
C ASP A 149 0.21 4.55 -6.69
N LEU A 150 0.00 3.66 -5.72
CA LEU A 150 0.99 2.63 -5.43
C LEU A 150 1.10 1.58 -6.53
N VAL A 151 0.01 1.22 -7.21
CA VAL A 151 0.13 0.37 -8.40
C VAL A 151 0.96 1.06 -9.48
N LEU A 152 0.74 2.35 -9.75
CA LEU A 152 1.59 3.12 -10.67
C LEU A 152 3.05 3.15 -10.22
N THR A 153 3.31 3.24 -8.92
CA THR A 153 4.67 3.21 -8.36
C THR A 153 5.38 1.88 -8.63
N TYR A 154 4.71 0.74 -8.40
CA TYR A 154 5.28 -0.57 -8.71
C TYR A 154 5.43 -0.80 -10.21
N ARG A 155 4.47 -0.33 -11.03
CA ARG A 155 4.56 -0.39 -12.48
C ARG A 155 5.74 0.42 -13.01
N TYR A 156 5.98 1.61 -12.47
CA TYR A 156 7.18 2.38 -12.81
C TYR A 156 8.45 1.56 -12.57
N LEU A 157 8.60 0.96 -11.39
CA LEU A 157 9.76 0.12 -11.07
C LEU A 157 9.92 -1.05 -12.05
N LEU A 158 8.83 -1.70 -12.45
CA LEU A 158 8.86 -2.89 -13.29
C LEU A 158 9.04 -2.59 -14.78
N ASP A 159 8.38 -1.54 -15.26
CA ASP A 159 8.14 -1.31 -16.69
C ASP A 159 9.00 -0.17 -17.25
N THR A 160 9.51 0.74 -16.42
CA THR A 160 10.08 2.02 -16.89
C THR A 160 11.39 2.43 -16.21
N ALA A 161 11.56 2.14 -14.92
CA ALA A 161 12.74 2.52 -14.17
C ALA A 161 14.00 1.92 -14.79
N ARG A 162 15.13 2.63 -14.67
CA ARG A 162 16.43 2.07 -15.09
C ARG A 162 16.69 0.76 -14.32
N PRO A 163 17.28 -0.28 -14.95
CA PRO A 163 17.44 -1.60 -14.32
C PRO A 163 18.09 -1.54 -12.94
N GLU A 164 19.10 -0.69 -12.75
CA GLU A 164 19.79 -0.52 -11.46
C GLU A 164 18.87 0.05 -10.36
N VAL A 165 17.94 0.94 -10.71
CA VAL A 165 16.95 1.50 -9.78
C VAL A 165 15.95 0.41 -9.37
N ARG A 166 15.41 -0.29 -10.38
CA ARG A 166 14.47 -1.42 -10.18
C ARG A 166 15.09 -2.49 -9.31
N ASP A 167 16.27 -2.96 -9.68
CA ASP A 167 16.89 -4.14 -9.10
C ASP A 167 17.37 -3.87 -7.68
N LEU A 168 17.86 -2.66 -7.40
CA LEU A 168 18.19 -2.24 -6.04
C LEU A 168 16.92 -2.23 -5.16
N ILE A 169 15.88 -1.51 -5.57
CA ILE A 169 14.66 -1.35 -4.75
C ILE A 169 13.97 -2.71 -4.57
N LEU A 170 13.58 -3.38 -5.66
CA LEU A 170 12.86 -4.64 -5.59
C LEU A 170 13.70 -5.74 -4.95
N GLY A 171 15.02 -5.74 -5.17
CA GLY A 171 15.95 -6.62 -4.47
C GLY A 171 15.86 -6.45 -2.95
N HIS A 172 15.83 -5.23 -2.43
CA HIS A 172 15.64 -5.01 -1.00
C HIS A 172 14.24 -5.41 -0.52
N LEU A 173 13.18 -5.09 -1.26
CA LEU A 173 11.80 -5.46 -0.88
C LEU A 173 11.58 -6.99 -0.83
N ARG A 174 12.26 -7.78 -1.69
CA ARG A 174 12.26 -9.27 -1.62
C ARG A 174 12.87 -9.83 -0.33
N ARG A 175 13.70 -9.02 0.32
CA ARG A 175 14.45 -9.33 1.55
C ARG A 175 13.97 -8.49 2.74
N ALA A 176 12.71 -8.04 2.71
CA ALA A 176 12.09 -7.39 3.85
C ALA A 176 12.20 -8.28 5.10
N THR A 177 12.50 -7.67 6.24
CA THR A 177 12.74 -8.39 7.49
C THR A 177 11.45 -8.55 8.28
N LYS A 178 11.38 -9.61 9.11
CA LYS A 178 10.29 -9.78 10.07
C LYS A 178 10.21 -8.61 11.02
N CYS A 179 11.33 -8.22 11.64
CA CYS A 179 11.35 -7.10 12.58
C CYS A 179 11.74 -5.79 11.88
N GLY A 180 11.02 -4.71 12.19
CA GLY A 180 11.46 -3.35 11.89
C GLY A 180 12.63 -2.92 12.77
N THR A 181 13.38 -1.89 12.37
CA THR A 181 14.42 -1.31 13.24
C THR A 181 13.83 -0.84 14.57
N ASP A 182 12.59 -0.36 14.54
CA ASP A 182 11.82 0.10 15.70
C ASP A 182 11.26 -1.04 16.57
N GLY A 183 11.53 -2.30 16.21
CA GLY A 183 11.13 -3.48 16.95
C GLY A 183 9.69 -3.94 16.69
N PHE A 184 8.91 -3.29 15.83
CA PHE A 184 7.60 -3.82 15.44
C PHE A 184 7.72 -5.05 14.53
N ASP A 185 6.78 -5.99 14.65
CA ASP A 185 6.71 -7.16 13.77
C ASP A 185 6.02 -6.79 12.44
N GLN A 186 6.79 -6.74 11.36
CA GLN A 186 6.36 -6.44 9.99
C GLN A 186 5.85 -7.67 9.22
N SER A 187 5.72 -8.85 9.84
CA SER A 187 5.21 -10.04 9.17
C SER A 187 3.69 -10.10 9.04
N PHE A 188 3.01 -8.95 8.96
CA PHE A 188 1.56 -8.83 8.70
C PHE A 188 1.27 -8.58 7.22
N GLY A 189 -0.01 -8.65 6.82
CA GLY A 189 -0.45 -8.41 5.46
C GLY A 189 0.07 -9.49 4.51
N ILE A 190 0.73 -9.08 3.42
CA ILE A 190 1.26 -10.00 2.40
C ILE A 190 2.15 -11.10 3.04
N PRO A 191 3.17 -10.78 3.86
CA PRO A 191 3.98 -11.78 4.56
C PRO A 191 3.22 -12.86 5.33
N ALA A 192 2.07 -12.55 5.93
CA ALA A 192 1.27 -13.50 6.71
C ALA A 192 0.20 -14.24 5.88
N ALA A 193 -0.26 -13.63 4.80
CA ALA A 193 -1.47 -14.05 4.09
C ALA A 193 -1.21 -14.63 2.70
N VAL A 194 0.01 -14.48 2.17
CA VAL A 194 0.36 -14.84 0.80
C VAL A 194 1.66 -15.65 0.81
N PRO A 195 1.69 -16.81 0.13
CA PRO A 195 2.91 -17.60 0.04
C PRO A 195 4.02 -16.85 -0.70
N ARG A 196 5.28 -17.18 -0.40
CA ARG A 196 6.42 -16.74 -1.21
C ARG A 196 6.31 -17.31 -2.63
N PRO A 197 6.90 -16.65 -3.65
CA PRO A 197 7.74 -15.45 -3.57
C PRO A 197 6.93 -14.15 -3.42
N TRP A 198 7.55 -13.16 -2.77
CA TRP A 198 7.05 -11.80 -2.71
C TRP A 198 8.17 -10.76 -2.55
N ALA A 199 7.87 -9.51 -2.92
CA ALA A 199 8.68 -8.32 -2.68
C ALA A 199 7.80 -7.24 -2.04
N VAL A 200 8.01 -6.91 -0.77
CA VAL A 200 7.02 -6.13 0.00
C VAL A 200 7.59 -4.94 0.72
N LYS A 201 6.74 -3.93 0.91
CA LYS A 201 6.93 -2.86 1.89
C LYS A 201 5.69 -2.75 2.76
N GLN A 202 5.90 -2.78 4.07
CA GLN A 202 4.88 -2.50 5.08
C GLN A 202 4.92 -1.03 5.51
N GLY A 203 3.81 -0.53 6.05
CA GLY A 203 3.75 0.79 6.66
C GLY A 203 2.67 0.94 7.72
N TRP A 204 3.01 1.54 8.86
CA TRP A 204 2.09 1.77 9.96
C TRP A 204 2.33 3.09 10.67
N SER A 205 1.30 3.59 11.33
CA SER A 205 1.40 4.76 12.20
C SER A 205 0.18 4.80 13.14
N GLY A 206 0.31 5.50 14.28
CA GLY A 206 -0.77 5.64 15.27
C GLY A 206 -0.81 4.53 16.33
N PHE A 207 0.30 3.82 16.55
CA PHE A 207 0.43 2.76 17.57
C PHE A 207 1.50 3.07 18.64
N GLY A 208 1.92 4.32 18.75
CA GLY A 208 3.11 4.70 19.53
C GLY A 208 4.42 4.40 18.80
N THR A 209 5.54 4.64 19.48
CA THR A 209 6.91 4.44 18.96
C THR A 209 7.55 3.14 19.45
N VAL A 210 6.93 2.46 20.41
CA VAL A 210 7.43 1.21 21.00
C VAL A 210 6.30 0.19 20.94
N PRO A 211 6.53 -1.02 20.40
CA PRO A 211 5.51 -2.05 20.38
C PRO A 211 5.28 -2.61 21.78
N ALA A 212 4.05 -3.03 22.07
CA ALA A 212 3.73 -3.71 23.34
C ALA A 212 4.53 -5.02 23.53
N VAL A 213 4.88 -5.69 22.42
CA VAL A 213 5.75 -6.87 22.41
C VAL A 213 6.84 -6.62 21.37
N LYS A 214 8.11 -6.60 21.82
CA LYS A 214 9.24 -6.41 20.92
C LYS A 214 9.39 -7.61 19.99
N CYS A 215 9.51 -7.36 18.70
CA CYS A 215 9.78 -8.38 17.70
C CYS A 215 11.16 -8.99 17.92
N THR A 216 11.23 -10.32 17.85
CA THR A 216 12.46 -11.08 17.87
C THR A 216 12.59 -11.89 16.59
N THR A 217 13.81 -12.09 16.11
CA THR A 217 14.11 -12.93 14.94
C THR A 217 14.29 -14.40 15.32
N THR A 218 14.43 -14.70 16.61
CA THR A 218 14.50 -16.08 17.11
C THR A 218 13.13 -16.74 16.97
N ALA A 219 13.05 -17.82 16.19
CA ALA A 219 11.91 -18.72 16.24
C ALA A 219 11.80 -19.23 17.68
N THR A 220 10.81 -18.74 18.42
CA THR A 220 10.56 -19.28 19.75
C THR A 220 10.00 -20.68 19.54
N ASN A 221 10.84 -21.71 19.66
CA ASN A 221 10.38 -23.08 19.90
C ASN A 221 9.66 -23.08 21.25
N ARG A 222 8.37 -22.71 21.24
CA ARG A 222 7.49 -22.90 22.40
C ARG A 222 7.09 -24.37 22.43
N THR A 223 7.99 -25.22 22.89
CA THR A 223 7.58 -26.39 23.66
C THR A 223 6.95 -25.85 24.95
N SER A 224 5.64 -25.99 25.04
CA SER A 224 4.85 -25.73 26.24
C SER A 224 5.38 -26.59 27.39
N ARG A 225 6.19 -26.00 28.28
CA ARG A 225 6.40 -26.52 29.62
C ARG A 225 5.56 -25.72 30.58
N THR A 226 4.43 -26.30 30.94
CA THR A 226 3.63 -25.96 32.11
C THR A 226 4.54 -26.02 33.34
N SER A 227 4.71 -24.91 34.04
CA SER A 227 5.20 -24.94 35.42
C SER A 227 4.38 -23.97 36.25
N THR A 228 3.61 -24.61 37.10
CA THR A 228 2.71 -24.20 38.17
C THR A 228 3.24 -23.06 39.04
N ALA A 229 2.32 -22.24 39.52
CA ALA A 229 2.52 -21.13 40.42
C ALA A 229 3.08 -21.53 41.80
N SER A 230 3.77 -20.59 42.46
CA SER A 230 3.76 -20.48 43.92
C SER A 230 3.76 -19.01 44.35
N THR A 231 2.64 -18.61 44.92
CA THR A 231 2.41 -17.35 45.66
C THR A 231 3.27 -17.32 46.93
N THR A 232 3.92 -16.20 47.23
CA THR A 232 4.12 -15.78 48.63
C THR A 232 4.16 -14.26 48.72
N SER A 233 3.19 -13.74 49.45
CA SER A 233 3.02 -12.36 49.91
C SER A 233 4.04 -11.99 50.99
N ARG A 234 4.53 -10.74 50.99
CA ARG A 234 4.80 -10.04 52.26
C ARG A 234 4.68 -8.52 52.14
N THR A 235 3.95 -8.00 53.11
CA THR A 235 3.60 -6.62 53.47
C THR A 235 4.81 -5.78 53.92
N GLY A 236 4.68 -4.45 53.80
CA GLY A 236 5.58 -3.46 54.39
C GLY A 236 5.12 -2.02 54.12
N THR A 237 4.84 -1.28 55.20
CA THR A 237 4.09 -0.02 55.32
C THR A 237 5.00 1.24 55.28
N THR A 238 4.40 2.42 54.97
CA THR A 238 4.79 3.81 55.37
C THR A 238 6.09 4.40 54.79
N SER A 239 6.31 5.70 54.51
CA SER A 239 5.55 6.96 54.66
C SER A 239 6.33 8.15 54.01
N ARG A 240 5.59 9.09 53.39
CA ARG A 240 5.72 10.57 53.37
C ARG A 240 6.90 11.31 52.67
N THR A 241 6.52 12.52 52.23
CA THR A 241 7.27 13.70 51.72
C THR A 241 7.75 13.59 50.26
N GLY A 242 7.48 14.51 49.34
CA GLY A 242 6.89 15.84 49.37
C GLY A 242 7.78 16.77 48.56
N THR A 243 7.48 17.03 47.28
CA THR A 243 8.06 18.19 46.57
C THR A 243 7.11 18.67 45.46
N THR A 244 6.84 19.96 45.58
CA THR A 244 6.11 20.91 44.73
C THR A 244 6.52 20.86 43.26
N SER A 245 5.55 21.00 42.36
CA SER A 245 5.79 21.65 41.06
C SER A 245 4.58 22.46 40.64
N ARG A 246 4.90 23.71 40.33
CA ARG A 246 4.00 24.85 40.12
C ARG A 246 3.18 24.70 38.84
N THR A 247 1.92 25.11 38.98
CA THR A 247 1.01 25.62 37.96
C THR A 247 1.58 26.84 37.23
N SER A 248 1.43 26.86 35.90
CA SER A 248 1.23 28.07 35.07
C SER A 248 0.45 27.61 33.83
N ALA A 249 -0.88 27.80 33.80
CA ALA A 249 -1.59 29.03 33.43
C ALA A 249 -1.87 29.08 31.91
N MET A 250 -3.16 28.95 31.62
CA MET A 250 -3.81 29.23 30.35
C MET A 250 -3.57 30.69 29.94
N SER A 251 -3.47 30.93 28.64
CA SER A 251 -3.83 32.24 28.08
C SER A 251 -4.71 32.03 26.85
N THR A 252 -5.96 32.42 27.06
CA THR A 252 -6.97 32.77 26.07
C THR A 252 -6.51 33.97 25.25
N MET A 253 -6.72 33.93 23.93
CA MET A 253 -7.02 35.13 23.17
C MET A 253 -8.10 34.83 22.14
N SER A 254 -9.22 35.53 22.29
CA SER A 254 -10.20 35.80 21.24
C SER A 254 -9.57 36.61 20.11
N ALA A 255 -9.97 36.33 18.88
CA ALA A 255 -10.01 37.33 17.83
C ALA A 255 -11.24 37.09 16.94
N MET A 256 -11.91 38.19 16.66
CA MET A 256 -13.24 38.32 16.09
C MET A 256 -13.36 37.87 14.63
N SER A 257 -14.59 37.48 14.31
CA SER A 257 -15.14 37.32 12.97
C SER A 257 -15.12 38.63 12.17
N THR A 258 -14.78 38.54 10.89
CA THR A 258 -15.38 39.37 9.85
C THR A 258 -15.79 38.49 8.67
N MET A 259 -17.04 38.68 8.25
CA MET A 259 -17.63 38.11 7.05
C MET A 259 -17.01 38.72 5.79
N SER A 260 -16.86 37.91 4.74
CA SER A 260 -17.07 38.38 3.38
C SER A 260 -17.63 37.24 2.53
N ALA A 261 -18.83 37.49 2.03
CA ALA A 261 -19.47 36.73 0.98
C ALA A 261 -18.92 37.19 -0.38
N MET A 262 -18.69 36.25 -1.31
CA MET A 262 -18.96 36.49 -2.72
C MET A 262 -18.96 35.18 -3.53
N SER A 263 -20.13 34.94 -4.11
CA SER A 263 -20.42 34.35 -5.43
C SER A 263 -20.01 32.92 -5.76
N ALA A 264 -21.06 32.10 -5.87
CA ALA A 264 -21.14 30.95 -6.75
C ALA A 264 -21.12 31.38 -8.22
N MET A 265 -20.38 30.65 -9.06
CA MET A 265 -20.68 30.50 -10.49
C MET A 265 -20.60 29.02 -10.86
N SER A 266 -21.58 28.61 -11.64
CA SER A 266 -21.88 27.24 -12.01
C SER A 266 -21.12 26.80 -13.26
N ALA A 267 -20.79 25.52 -13.27
CA ALA A 267 -20.82 24.57 -14.37
C ALA A 267 -19.82 24.66 -15.56
N THR A 268 -19.33 23.44 -15.84
CA THR A 268 -19.02 22.86 -17.17
C THR A 268 -17.63 23.12 -17.74
N SER A 269 -16.79 22.08 -17.69
CA SER A 269 -16.17 21.42 -18.85
C SER A 269 -14.94 20.61 -18.41
N GLY A 270 -14.70 19.47 -19.07
CA GLY A 270 -13.46 18.70 -18.85
C GLY A 270 -13.59 17.18 -18.71
N ARG A 271 -14.63 16.54 -19.26
CA ARG A 271 -14.54 15.13 -19.65
C ARG A 271 -13.66 15.04 -20.90
N ALA A 272 -12.38 14.74 -20.73
CA ALA A 272 -11.55 14.18 -21.78
C ALA A 272 -10.39 13.38 -21.17
N ALA A 273 -10.14 12.21 -21.75
CA ALA A 273 -9.03 11.28 -21.48
C ALA A 273 -9.24 10.18 -20.41
N TRP A 274 -10.27 9.35 -20.58
CA TRP A 274 -10.25 7.93 -20.19
C TRP A 274 -10.69 7.08 -21.38
N ARG A 275 -9.77 6.81 -22.32
CA ARG A 275 -10.06 5.99 -23.50
C ARG A 275 -8.88 5.15 -24.01
N ALA A 276 -7.94 4.80 -23.14
CA ALA A 276 -7.00 3.73 -23.43
C ALA A 276 -6.75 2.95 -22.13
N LEU A 277 -6.75 1.63 -22.21
CA LEU A 277 -6.63 0.63 -21.12
C LEU A 277 -7.95 0.13 -20.52
N SER A 278 -8.91 -0.29 -21.36
CA SER A 278 -9.77 -1.47 -21.12
C SER A 278 -10.75 -1.62 -22.28
N GLY A 279 -10.42 -2.49 -23.24
CA GLY A 279 -11.44 -3.07 -24.11
C GLY A 279 -12.29 -4.00 -23.26
N GLY A 280 -13.54 -3.61 -22.98
CA GLY A 280 -14.48 -4.41 -22.20
C GLY A 280 -15.38 -3.55 -21.31
N GLN A 281 -16.59 -3.30 -21.81
CA GLN A 281 -17.66 -2.51 -21.23
C GLN A 281 -18.05 -3.03 -19.83
N MET A 282 -17.72 -2.28 -18.76
CA MET A 282 -18.32 -2.49 -17.44
C MET A 282 -19.41 -1.46 -17.21
N ALA A 283 -20.64 -1.97 -17.08
CA ALA A 283 -21.82 -1.21 -16.71
C ALA A 283 -21.61 -0.45 -15.40
N ALA A 284 -21.95 0.84 -15.41
CA ALA A 284 -21.98 1.69 -14.24
C ALA A 284 -23.04 1.18 -13.25
N GLN A 285 -22.69 1.05 -11.98
CA GLN A 285 -23.65 0.97 -10.89
C GLN A 285 -23.61 2.29 -10.12
N PRO A 286 -24.77 2.94 -9.85
CA PRO A 286 -24.82 4.19 -9.14
C PRO A 286 -24.75 3.92 -7.63
N SER A 287 -23.90 4.65 -6.93
CA SER A 287 -24.07 4.86 -5.49
C SER A 287 -23.65 6.28 -5.16
N THR A 288 -24.66 7.13 -5.15
CA THR A 288 -24.71 8.44 -4.52
C THR A 288 -24.25 8.35 -3.07
N ILE A 289 -22.96 8.62 -2.84
CA ILE A 289 -22.51 9.25 -1.60
C ILE A 289 -21.59 10.38 -2.03
N THR A 290 -22.10 11.60 -1.95
CA THR A 290 -21.28 12.82 -1.98
C THR A 290 -20.32 12.74 -0.80
N ALA A 291 -19.13 12.18 -1.02
CA ALA A 291 -18.03 12.40 -0.11
C ALA A 291 -17.68 13.89 -0.22
N VAL A 292 -18.06 14.65 0.80
CA VAL A 292 -17.59 16.03 0.97
C VAL A 292 -16.07 15.98 0.93
N ALA A 293 -15.50 16.42 -0.20
CA ALA A 293 -14.07 16.64 -0.32
C ALA A 293 -13.75 17.94 0.43
N THR A 294 -13.60 17.84 1.74
CA THR A 294 -13.06 18.93 2.54
C THR A 294 -11.63 18.64 2.93
N THR A 295 -10.78 19.60 2.54
CA THR A 295 -9.40 19.87 2.96
C THR A 295 -8.27 19.16 2.20
N THR A 296 -7.40 20.01 1.63
CA THR A 296 -5.98 19.77 1.40
C THR A 296 -5.31 19.37 2.73
N GLY A 297 -5.44 18.10 3.10
CA GLY A 297 -4.95 17.58 4.37
C GLY A 297 -4.70 16.08 4.29
N VAL A 298 -3.76 15.60 5.10
CA VAL A 298 -3.51 14.16 5.24
C VAL A 298 -4.75 13.54 5.89
N PRO A 299 -5.41 12.57 5.24
CA PRO A 299 -6.59 11.97 5.82
C PRO A 299 -6.23 11.29 7.14
N ASP A 300 -7.00 11.62 8.18
CA ASP A 300 -7.16 10.76 9.35
C ASP A 300 -5.89 10.59 10.22
N LEU A 301 -5.33 11.71 10.70
CA LEU A 301 -4.25 11.68 11.70
C LEU A 301 -4.67 11.03 13.03
N GLY A 302 -5.98 10.94 13.30
CA GLY A 302 -6.55 10.39 14.54
C GLY A 302 -6.66 8.87 14.56
N ARG A 303 -6.59 8.18 13.42
CA ARG A 303 -6.72 6.72 13.36
C ARG A 303 -5.40 6.02 13.05
N PRO A 304 -5.18 4.85 13.66
CA PRO A 304 -4.05 4.01 13.30
C PRO A 304 -4.19 3.48 11.86
N VAL A 305 -3.09 3.42 11.14
CA VAL A 305 -3.00 2.86 9.78
C VAL A 305 -2.06 1.66 9.77
N LEU A 306 -2.37 0.62 8.99
CA LEU A 306 -1.57 -0.61 8.92
C LEU A 306 -1.62 -1.23 7.51
N HIS A 307 -0.74 -0.74 6.64
CA HIS A 307 -0.73 -0.99 5.20
C HIS A 307 0.25 -2.09 4.80
N THR A 308 -0.10 -2.81 3.73
CA THR A 308 0.78 -3.78 3.07
C THR A 308 0.76 -3.55 1.56
N SER A 309 1.92 -3.60 0.93
CA SER A 309 2.03 -3.48 -0.53
C SER A 309 3.20 -4.29 -1.07
N GLY A 310 3.09 -4.77 -2.29
CA GLY A 310 4.19 -5.50 -2.91
C GLY A 310 3.83 -6.28 -4.16
N LEU A 311 4.83 -7.01 -4.65
CA LEU A 311 4.70 -8.00 -5.70
C LEU A 311 4.46 -9.38 -5.08
N VAL A 312 3.53 -10.15 -5.66
CA VAL A 312 3.13 -11.45 -5.14
C VAL A 312 2.85 -12.46 -6.27
N GLY A 313 2.86 -13.74 -5.89
CA GLY A 313 2.55 -14.85 -6.79
C GLY A 313 3.73 -15.28 -7.66
N PRO A 314 3.58 -16.38 -8.42
CA PRO A 314 4.63 -16.89 -9.30
C PRO A 314 5.15 -15.82 -10.25
N LYS A 315 6.48 -15.73 -10.38
CA LYS A 315 7.16 -14.70 -11.20
C LYS A 315 6.73 -13.26 -10.88
N GLU A 316 6.28 -13.01 -9.65
CA GLU A 316 5.79 -11.70 -9.20
C GLU A 316 4.63 -11.16 -10.04
N ARG A 317 3.77 -12.06 -10.56
CA ARG A 317 2.69 -11.74 -11.51
C ARG A 317 1.76 -10.62 -11.04
N TYR A 318 1.51 -10.50 -9.74
CA TYR A 318 0.53 -9.55 -9.23
C TYR A 318 1.17 -8.42 -8.44
N ILE A 319 0.63 -7.21 -8.59
CA ILE A 319 0.84 -6.10 -7.66
C ILE A 319 -0.35 -6.10 -6.70
N LEU A 320 -0.10 -6.33 -5.41
CA LEU A 320 -1.11 -6.28 -4.36
C LEU A 320 -0.85 -5.05 -3.48
N VAL A 321 -1.85 -4.18 -3.38
CA VAL A 321 -1.84 -3.02 -2.47
C VAL A 321 -3.07 -3.08 -1.58
N LEU A 322 -2.86 -2.99 -0.27
CA LEU A 322 -3.91 -2.79 0.71
C LEU A 322 -3.53 -1.64 1.64
N LEU A 323 -4.38 -0.62 1.66
CA LEU A 323 -4.33 0.51 2.56
C LEU A 323 -5.50 0.46 3.54
N THR A 324 -5.23 0.62 4.84
CA THR A 324 -6.25 0.57 5.89
C THR A 324 -6.12 1.69 6.89
N ALA A 325 -7.26 2.13 7.42
CA ALA A 325 -7.34 2.87 8.67
C ALA A 325 -8.26 2.11 9.63
N HIS A 326 -7.83 1.96 10.87
CA HIS A 326 -8.48 1.14 11.89
C HIS A 326 -9.24 2.02 12.90
N PRO A 327 -10.17 1.48 13.72
CA PRO A 327 -10.84 2.28 14.74
C PRO A 327 -9.85 3.07 15.60
N ALA A 328 -10.22 4.29 16.00
CA ALA A 328 -9.42 5.10 16.92
C ALA A 328 -9.18 4.33 18.24
N GLY A 329 -7.97 4.41 18.78
CA GLY A 329 -7.55 3.60 19.93
C GLY A 329 -7.40 2.10 19.66
N GLY A 330 -7.53 1.65 18.40
CA GLY A 330 -7.36 0.26 18.02
C GLY A 330 -5.97 -0.28 18.34
N ARG A 331 -5.91 -1.50 18.87
CA ARG A 331 -4.65 -2.16 19.22
C ARG A 331 -3.92 -2.68 17.98
N TRP A 332 -2.60 -2.77 18.08
CA TRP A 332 -1.73 -3.33 17.04
C TRP A 332 -2.20 -4.72 16.57
N ASN A 333 -2.35 -5.66 17.51
CA ASN A 333 -2.70 -7.06 17.20
C ASN A 333 -4.05 -7.19 16.49
N ASP A 334 -5.04 -6.37 16.86
CA ASP A 334 -6.36 -6.39 16.21
C ASP A 334 -6.29 -5.83 14.80
N SER A 335 -5.46 -4.80 14.60
CA SER A 335 -5.20 -4.22 13.28
C SER A 335 -4.50 -5.24 12.37
N VAL A 336 -3.48 -5.95 12.89
CA VAL A 336 -2.79 -7.04 12.18
C VAL A 336 -3.76 -8.14 11.76
N LYS A 337 -4.61 -8.64 12.67
CA LYS A 337 -5.61 -9.67 12.34
C LYS A 337 -6.54 -9.22 11.22
N ARG A 338 -7.02 -7.97 11.26
CA ARG A 338 -7.89 -7.38 10.23
C ARG A 338 -7.16 -7.28 8.89
N THR A 339 -5.94 -6.74 8.87
CA THR A 339 -5.12 -6.59 7.66
C THR A 339 -4.78 -7.94 7.04
N ASN A 340 -4.43 -8.96 7.83
CA ASN A 340 -4.16 -10.31 7.34
C ASN A 340 -5.40 -10.92 6.67
N ARG A 341 -6.58 -10.83 7.32
CA ARG A 341 -7.84 -11.35 6.78
C ARG A 341 -8.21 -10.70 5.45
N ILE A 342 -8.11 -9.38 5.36
CA ILE A 342 -8.41 -8.64 4.12
C ILE A 342 -7.41 -9.05 3.04
N THR A 343 -6.12 -9.10 3.35
CA THR A 343 -5.07 -9.47 2.37
C THR A 343 -5.29 -10.87 1.81
N ALA A 344 -5.60 -11.85 2.67
CA ALA A 344 -5.91 -13.22 2.23
C ALA A 344 -7.12 -13.24 1.28
N GLY A 345 -8.17 -12.48 1.60
CA GLY A 345 -9.36 -12.39 0.74
C GLY A 345 -9.10 -11.67 -0.59
N ILE A 346 -8.21 -10.66 -0.62
CA ILE A 346 -7.77 -10.05 -1.89
C ILE A 346 -7.03 -11.08 -2.74
N TYR A 347 -6.05 -11.77 -2.17
CA TYR A 347 -5.20 -12.70 -2.92
C TYR A 347 -5.96 -13.93 -3.46
N LYS A 348 -7.04 -14.34 -2.80
CA LYS A 348 -7.95 -15.38 -3.32
C LYS A 348 -8.55 -15.04 -4.70
N ALA A 349 -8.64 -13.77 -5.08
CA ALA A 349 -9.11 -13.39 -6.42
C ALA A 349 -8.10 -13.69 -7.54
N ALA A 350 -6.86 -14.06 -7.20
CA ALA A 350 -5.84 -14.53 -8.14
C ALA A 350 -5.74 -16.07 -8.21
N MET A 351 -6.46 -16.80 -7.35
CA MET A 351 -6.53 -18.26 -7.34
C MET A 351 -7.74 -18.72 -8.16
#